data_AF-A0A097IJ85-F1
#
_entry.id   AF-A0A097IJ85-F1
#
_cell.length_a   1.000
_cell.length_b   1.000
_cell.length_c   1.000
_cell.angle_alpha   90.00
_cell.angle_beta   90.00
_cell.angle_gamma   90.00
#
_symmetry.space_group_name_H-M   'P 1'
#
loop_
_entity.id
_entity.type
_entity.pdbx_description
1 polymer ?
#
loop_
_entity_poly.entity_id
_entity_poly.type
_entity_poly.pdbx_seq_one_letter_code
_entity_poly.pdbx_strand_id
1 'polypeptide(L)'
;MNAQIDFMFEHPAPAGKHPYIQLFLNPLGMKLDNEFMNDLSTFIFDMCGAKLHDVEPHTVEYSRGWDDPRNVDEIVPGSELTSVWSPDLPPGLTLNPRTGELQGVLPAGPYTWTVHVGPQVKYDSLGGSGSPHEEGRWIGALEDRERAVPQPVDVAALTPAQREALLAQLQQTGTEEVG
;
A
#
# COMPACT_ATOMS: atom_id res chain seq x y z
N MET A 1 2.64 8.82 11.95
CA MET A 1 3.05 7.66 11.11
C MET A 1 2.90 8.13 9.67
N ASN A 2 3.69 7.61 8.72
CA ASN A 2 3.64 8.13 7.34
C ASN A 2 2.41 7.53 6.64
N ALA A 3 1.49 8.38 6.16
CA ALA A 3 0.21 7.94 5.60
C ALA A 3 0.36 7.05 4.34
N GLN A 4 1.46 7.18 3.59
CA GLN A 4 1.74 6.29 2.47
C GLN A 4 2.11 4.88 2.96
N ILE A 5 2.87 4.79 4.06
CA ILE A 5 3.20 3.50 4.68
C ILE A 5 1.95 2.86 5.27
N ASP A 6 1.12 3.63 5.96
CA ASP A 6 -0.13 3.15 6.56
C ASP A 6 -1.10 2.61 5.50
N PHE A 7 -1.10 3.22 4.31
CA PHE A 7 -1.83 2.70 3.16
C PHE A 7 -1.24 1.37 2.64
N MET A 8 0.09 1.32 2.50
CA MET A 8 0.78 0.19 1.89
C MET A 8 0.73 -1.09 2.75
N PHE A 9 0.66 -0.99 4.08
CA PHE A 9 0.80 -2.15 4.97
C PHE A 9 -0.40 -2.36 5.89
N GLU A 10 -0.71 -3.61 6.20
CA GLU A 10 -1.77 -3.99 7.16
C GLU A 10 -1.32 -3.82 8.60
N HIS A 11 -0.03 -4.05 8.84
CA HIS A 11 0.57 -4.13 10.16
C HIS A 11 1.64 -3.05 10.33
N PRO A 12 1.83 -2.54 11.56
CA PRO A 12 2.89 -1.58 11.83
C PRO A 12 4.28 -2.22 11.73
N ALA A 13 5.30 -1.38 11.62
CA ALA A 13 6.69 -1.87 11.56
C ALA A 13 7.05 -2.60 12.87
N PRO A 14 7.87 -3.66 12.80
CA PRO A 14 8.34 -4.35 14.00
C PRO A 14 8.99 -3.40 15.01
N ALA A 15 8.70 -3.60 16.29
CA ALA A 15 9.26 -2.76 17.36
C ALA A 15 10.79 -2.79 17.35
N GLY A 16 11.41 -1.61 17.46
CA GLY A 16 12.87 -1.47 17.48
C GLY A 16 13.55 -1.59 16.11
N LYS A 17 12.78 -1.71 15.02
CA LYS A 17 13.30 -1.68 13.64
C LYS A 17 13.00 -0.34 12.97
N HIS A 18 13.71 -0.06 11.87
CA HIS A 18 13.50 1.16 11.09
C HIS A 18 12.04 1.26 10.61
N PRO A 19 11.39 2.44 10.66
CA PRO A 19 9.96 2.58 10.32
C PRO A 19 9.61 2.18 8.88
N TYR A 20 10.58 2.27 7.96
CA TYR A 20 10.40 1.92 6.54
C TYR A 20 10.90 0.52 6.17
N ILE A 21 11.24 -0.32 7.15
CA ILE A 21 11.74 -1.70 6.92
C ILE A 21 10.79 -2.53 6.05
N GLN A 22 9.49 -2.29 6.19
CA GLN A 22 8.46 -3.06 5.51
C GLN A 22 8.48 -2.89 3.99
N LEU A 23 9.05 -1.80 3.46
CA LEU A 23 9.22 -1.61 2.02
C LEU A 23 10.06 -2.71 1.35
N PHE A 24 10.82 -3.44 2.15
CA PHE A 24 11.67 -4.54 1.72
C PHE A 24 11.09 -5.93 2.05
N LEU A 25 9.81 -6.02 2.42
CA LEU A 25 9.11 -7.30 2.55
C LEU A 25 8.84 -7.90 1.17
N ASN A 26 9.41 -9.08 0.91
CA ASN A 26 9.25 -9.85 -0.33
C ASN A 26 9.31 -9.02 -1.64
N PRO A 27 10.24 -8.05 -1.80
CA PRO A 27 10.29 -7.20 -2.98
C PRO A 27 10.61 -8.07 -4.19
N LEU A 28 9.73 -8.04 -5.19
CA LEU A 28 9.87 -8.86 -6.39
C LEU A 28 10.02 -10.37 -6.07
N GLY A 29 9.43 -10.83 -4.96
CA GLY A 29 9.51 -12.23 -4.51
C GLY A 29 10.82 -12.62 -3.81
N MET A 30 11.73 -11.68 -3.54
CA MET A 30 12.98 -11.95 -2.83
C MET A 30 12.77 -11.95 -1.33
N LYS A 31 13.15 -13.05 -0.65
CA LYS A 31 13.15 -13.12 0.81
C LYS A 31 14.45 -12.54 1.37
N LEU A 32 14.34 -11.36 1.96
CA LEU A 32 15.44 -10.70 2.67
C LEU A 32 15.29 -10.96 4.17
N ASP A 33 16.41 -11.16 4.88
CA ASP A 33 16.38 -11.31 6.33
C ASP A 33 16.15 -9.95 7.02
N ASN A 34 15.69 -10.02 8.28
CA ASN A 34 15.26 -8.85 9.03
C ASN A 34 16.41 -7.86 9.30
N GLU A 35 17.63 -8.36 9.56
CA GLU A 35 18.77 -7.47 9.80
C GLU A 35 19.18 -6.76 8.52
N PHE A 36 19.26 -7.47 7.40
CA PHE A 36 19.58 -6.87 6.11
C PHE A 36 18.56 -5.82 5.69
N MET A 37 17.26 -6.08 5.85
CA MET A 37 16.23 -5.07 5.54
C MET A 37 16.34 -3.84 6.44
N ASN A 38 16.63 -4.03 7.73
CA ASN A 38 16.83 -2.93 8.65
C ASN A 38 18.02 -2.06 8.23
N ASP A 39 19.16 -2.70 7.94
CA ASP A 39 20.38 -2.03 7.50
C ASP A 39 20.19 -1.30 6.16
N LEU A 40 19.50 -1.94 5.21
CA LEU A 40 19.15 -1.34 3.93
C LEU A 40 18.25 -0.10 4.10
N SER A 41 17.30 -0.17 5.02
CA SER A 41 16.42 0.96 5.33
C SER A 41 17.19 2.13 5.92
N THR A 42 18.04 1.88 6.92
CA THR A 42 18.91 2.89 7.49
C THR A 42 19.83 3.50 6.43
N PHE A 43 20.41 2.66 5.56
CA PHE A 43 21.26 3.15 4.47
C PHE A 43 20.49 4.06 3.51
N ILE A 44 19.34 3.63 2.98
CA ILE A 44 18.60 4.38 1.97
C ILE A 44 17.98 5.66 2.54
N PHE A 45 17.32 5.58 3.70
CA PHE A 45 16.51 6.68 4.22
C PHE A 45 17.30 7.62 5.12
N ASP A 46 18.18 7.11 5.98
CA ASP A 46 18.95 7.96 6.91
C ASP A 46 20.27 8.42 6.29
N MET A 47 21.00 7.51 5.62
CA MET A 47 22.35 7.82 5.11
C MET A 47 22.33 8.45 3.71
N CYS A 48 21.54 7.90 2.78
CA CYS A 48 21.36 8.49 1.45
C CYS A 48 20.34 9.63 1.45
N GLY A 49 19.53 9.75 2.50
CA GLY A 49 18.56 10.82 2.66
C GLY A 49 17.34 10.71 1.74
N ALA A 50 17.01 9.50 1.26
CA ALA A 50 15.76 9.26 0.54
C ALA A 50 14.59 9.60 1.46
N LYS A 51 13.55 10.25 0.91
CA LYS A 51 12.38 10.66 1.70
C LYS A 51 11.12 10.10 1.07
N LEU A 52 10.29 9.52 1.92
CA LEU A 52 8.87 9.38 1.65
C LEU A 52 8.17 10.55 2.33
N HIS A 53 7.44 11.32 1.53
CA HIS A 53 6.64 12.41 2.05
C HIS A 53 5.43 11.87 2.80
N ASP A 54 4.97 12.58 3.81
CA ASP A 54 3.74 12.21 4.52
C ASP A 54 2.55 12.76 3.72
N VAL A 55 2.01 11.92 2.85
CA VAL A 55 0.91 12.27 1.93
C VAL A 55 -0.18 11.24 2.08
N GLU A 56 -1.38 11.69 2.46
CA GLU A 56 -2.56 10.84 2.49
C GLU A 56 -2.96 10.49 1.06
N PRO A 57 -3.04 9.18 0.71
CA PRO A 57 -3.48 8.79 -0.62
C PRO A 57 -4.90 9.27 -0.88
N HIS A 58 -5.09 9.94 -2.02
CA HIS A 58 -6.37 10.53 -2.39
C HIS A 58 -6.55 10.47 -3.91
N THR A 59 -7.68 11.00 -4.38
CA THR A 59 -8.01 11.05 -5.80
C THR A 59 -8.26 12.47 -6.26
N VAL A 60 -7.92 12.72 -7.53
CA VAL A 60 -8.25 13.94 -8.26
C VAL A 60 -9.17 13.54 -9.41
N GLU A 61 -10.38 14.08 -9.39
CA GLU A 61 -11.38 13.85 -10.43
C GLU A 61 -11.24 14.88 -11.55
N TYR A 62 -11.26 14.40 -12.78
CA TYR A 62 -11.25 15.23 -13.98
C TYR A 62 -12.55 15.02 -14.75
N SER A 63 -13.09 16.11 -15.28
CA SER A 63 -14.26 16.10 -16.15
C SER A 63 -14.06 17.08 -17.31
N ARG A 64 -14.09 16.57 -18.54
CA ARG A 64 -13.95 17.37 -19.77
C ARG A 64 -15.03 16.95 -20.78
N GLY A 65 -15.49 17.90 -21.57
CA GLY A 65 -16.53 17.67 -22.58
C GLY A 65 -16.35 18.64 -23.74
N TRP A 66 -15.28 18.44 -24.50
CA TRP A 66 -14.94 19.34 -25.62
C TRP A 66 -15.55 18.83 -26.92
N ASP A 67 -16.04 19.74 -27.75
CA ASP A 67 -16.59 19.42 -29.07
C ASP A 67 -15.49 19.24 -30.14
N ASP A 68 -14.23 19.55 -29.77
CA ASP A 68 -13.04 19.47 -30.61
C ASP A 68 -11.88 18.80 -29.86
N PRO A 69 -10.95 18.12 -30.57
CA PRO A 69 -9.74 17.59 -29.94
C PRO A 69 -8.86 18.72 -29.39
N ARG A 70 -8.33 18.58 -28.16
CA ARG A 70 -7.43 19.58 -27.58
C ARG A 70 -6.24 18.97 -26.87
N ASN A 71 -5.16 19.74 -26.86
CA ASN A 71 -3.96 19.42 -26.10
C ASN A 71 -4.24 19.57 -24.60
N VAL A 72 -3.80 18.58 -23.84
CA VAL A 72 -3.68 18.61 -22.40
C VAL A 72 -2.19 18.60 -22.09
N ASP A 73 -1.75 19.55 -21.28
CA ASP A 73 -0.39 19.65 -20.76
C ASP A 73 -0.48 20.32 -19.39
N GLU A 74 -0.63 19.50 -18.36
CA GLU A 74 -0.82 19.94 -16.98
C GLU A 74 -0.12 19.03 -15.99
N ILE A 75 0.09 19.54 -14.77
CA ILE A 75 0.65 18.79 -13.66
C ILE A 75 -0.48 18.40 -12.71
N VAL A 76 -0.59 17.10 -12.40
CA VAL A 76 -1.55 16.60 -11.42
C VAL A 76 -1.21 17.18 -10.04
N PRO A 77 -2.16 17.81 -9.33
CA PRO A 77 -1.92 18.31 -7.97
C PRO A 77 -1.42 17.21 -7.02
N GLY A 78 -0.38 17.50 -6.23
CA GLY A 78 0.20 16.57 -5.25
C GLY A 78 1.27 15.62 -5.80
N SER A 79 1.49 15.63 -7.13
CA SER A 79 2.51 14.80 -7.79
C SER A 79 3.95 15.20 -7.46
N GLU A 80 4.17 16.38 -6.88
CA GLU A 80 5.48 16.84 -6.43
C GLU A 80 5.98 16.09 -5.18
N LEU A 81 5.09 15.38 -4.47
CA LEU A 81 5.41 14.68 -3.22
C LEU A 81 5.28 13.15 -3.31
N THR A 82 4.52 12.62 -4.27
CA THR A 82 4.29 11.18 -4.41
C THR A 82 3.95 10.79 -5.86
N SER A 83 3.85 9.48 -6.11
CA SER A 83 3.47 8.97 -7.43
C SER A 83 2.01 9.29 -7.75
N VAL A 84 1.73 9.45 -9.04
CA VAL A 84 0.37 9.53 -9.55
C VAL A 84 0.12 8.46 -10.60
N TRP A 85 -1.13 8.01 -10.72
CA TRP A 85 -1.50 6.95 -11.67
C TRP A 85 -3.01 6.91 -11.91
N SER A 86 -3.44 6.31 -13.01
CA SER A 86 -4.86 6.18 -13.37
C SER A 86 -5.08 4.91 -14.19
N PRO A 87 -6.02 4.03 -13.80
CA PRO A 87 -6.38 2.86 -14.61
C PRO A 87 -7.27 3.20 -15.82
N ASP A 88 -8.00 4.30 -15.74
CA ASP A 88 -9.09 4.64 -16.68
C ASP A 88 -8.80 5.94 -17.46
N LEU A 89 -7.53 6.14 -17.85
CA LEU A 89 -7.14 7.35 -18.54
C LEU A 89 -7.78 7.43 -19.95
N PRO A 90 -8.35 8.57 -20.37
CA PRO A 90 -8.92 8.73 -21.70
C PRO A 90 -7.92 8.42 -22.82
N PRO A 91 -8.39 7.94 -23.99
CA PRO A 91 -7.52 7.69 -25.12
C PRO A 91 -6.83 8.99 -25.56
N GLY A 92 -5.55 8.89 -25.88
CA GLY A 92 -4.74 10.02 -26.34
C GLY A 92 -4.06 10.81 -25.22
N LEU A 93 -4.35 10.51 -23.95
CA LEU A 93 -3.62 11.03 -22.80
C LEU A 93 -2.58 10.02 -22.30
N THR A 94 -1.53 10.56 -21.68
CA THR A 94 -0.47 9.82 -21.01
C THR A 94 -0.16 10.50 -19.69
N LEU A 95 0.13 9.72 -18.64
CA LEU A 95 0.45 10.21 -17.31
C LEU A 95 1.83 9.71 -16.91
N ASN A 96 2.75 10.62 -16.59
CA ASN A 96 4.04 10.26 -16.04
C ASN A 96 3.92 10.05 -14.51
N PRO A 97 4.11 8.83 -14.00
CA PRO A 97 3.85 8.55 -12.59
C PRO A 97 4.87 9.17 -11.63
N ARG A 98 6.00 9.66 -12.13
CA ARG A 98 7.07 10.30 -11.33
C ARG A 98 6.93 11.82 -11.27
N THR A 99 6.58 12.44 -12.39
CA THR A 99 6.53 13.92 -12.50
C THR A 99 5.13 14.48 -12.39
N GLY A 100 4.11 13.63 -12.57
CA GLY A 100 2.71 14.05 -12.64
C GLY A 100 2.31 14.79 -13.91
N GLU A 101 3.16 14.79 -14.93
CA GLU A 101 2.84 15.34 -16.24
C GLU A 101 1.72 14.52 -16.88
N LEU A 102 0.56 15.15 -17.05
CA LEU A 102 -0.58 14.65 -17.81
C LEU A 102 -0.56 15.33 -19.17
N GLN A 103 -0.17 14.57 -20.20
CA GLN A 103 0.09 15.10 -21.53
C GLN A 103 -0.61 14.30 -22.62
N GLY A 104 -1.02 14.99 -23.67
CA GLY A 104 -1.51 14.36 -24.89
C GLY A 104 -2.60 15.16 -25.60
N VAL A 105 -3.27 14.52 -26.54
CA VAL A 105 -4.40 15.11 -27.27
C VAL A 105 -5.65 14.36 -26.87
N LEU A 106 -6.54 15.02 -26.13
CA LEU A 106 -7.84 14.47 -25.79
C LEU A 106 -8.79 14.65 -26.98
N PRO A 107 -9.39 13.59 -27.53
CA PRO A 107 -10.38 13.71 -28.60
C PRO A 107 -11.64 14.47 -28.15
N ALA A 108 -12.47 14.86 -29.11
CA ALA A 108 -13.79 15.40 -28.80
C ALA A 108 -14.65 14.36 -28.07
N GLY A 109 -15.46 14.80 -27.11
CA GLY A 109 -16.37 13.97 -26.34
C GLY A 109 -16.34 14.24 -24.84
N PRO A 110 -17.34 13.72 -24.10
CA PRO A 110 -17.36 13.75 -22.65
C PRO A 110 -16.43 12.66 -22.09
N TYR A 111 -15.53 13.07 -21.21
CA TYR A 111 -14.62 12.20 -20.48
C TYR A 111 -14.64 12.56 -18.99
N THR A 112 -14.78 11.55 -18.17
CA THR A 112 -14.57 11.62 -16.72
C THR A 112 -13.58 10.56 -16.35
N TRP A 113 -12.52 10.92 -15.63
CA TRP A 113 -11.53 9.96 -15.15
C TRP A 113 -10.99 10.39 -13.80
N THR A 114 -10.41 9.42 -13.11
CA THR A 114 -9.86 9.59 -11.77
C THR A 114 -8.37 9.36 -11.82
N VAL A 115 -7.60 10.28 -11.24
CA VAL A 115 -6.17 10.10 -11.00
C VAL A 115 -5.96 9.85 -9.51
N HIS A 116 -5.27 8.77 -9.19
CA HIS A 116 -4.84 8.43 -7.84
C HIS A 116 -3.52 9.12 -7.55
N VAL A 117 -3.44 9.78 -6.39
CA VAL A 117 -2.23 10.40 -5.86
C VAL A 117 -1.80 9.57 -4.64
N GLY A 118 -0.68 8.87 -4.76
CA GLY A 118 -0.17 7.94 -3.76
C GLY A 118 0.40 6.64 -4.34
N PRO A 119 0.75 5.66 -3.49
CA PRO A 119 1.31 4.38 -3.92
C PRO A 119 0.39 3.62 -4.89
N GLN A 120 0.98 2.98 -5.91
CA GLN A 120 0.25 2.13 -6.87
C GLN A 120 0.05 0.69 -6.37
N VAL A 121 0.76 0.34 -5.31
CA VAL A 121 0.82 -1.01 -4.76
C VAL A 121 0.68 -0.96 -3.25
N LYS A 122 0.26 -2.08 -2.69
CA LYS A 122 0.25 -2.34 -1.25
C LYS A 122 0.67 -3.78 -1.00
N TYR A 123 1.11 -4.06 0.21
CA TYR A 123 1.47 -5.41 0.64
C TYR A 123 0.23 -6.14 1.16
N ASP A 124 0.10 -7.39 0.75
CA ASP A 124 -0.88 -8.36 1.23
C ASP A 124 -0.15 -9.44 2.02
N SER A 125 -0.52 -9.57 3.29
CA SER A 125 0.07 -10.56 4.20
C SER A 125 -0.52 -11.96 4.01
N LEU A 126 -1.49 -12.14 3.10
CA LEU A 126 -2.25 -13.37 2.87
C LEU A 126 -2.90 -13.90 4.16
N GLY A 127 -3.32 -12.97 5.03
CA GLY A 127 -3.88 -13.26 6.35
C GLY A 127 -2.85 -13.54 7.45
N GLY A 128 -1.56 -13.36 7.18
CA GLY A 128 -0.48 -13.45 8.15
C GLY A 128 -0.26 -12.17 8.96
N SER A 129 0.87 -12.14 9.67
CA SER A 129 1.36 -10.96 10.38
C SER A 129 2.18 -10.00 9.50
N GLY A 130 2.43 -10.40 8.24
CA GLY A 130 3.33 -9.66 7.35
C GLY A 130 4.80 -9.83 7.73
N SER A 131 5.14 -10.88 8.48
CA SER A 131 6.52 -11.14 8.89
C SER A 131 7.39 -11.53 7.69
N PRO A 132 8.70 -11.23 7.69
CA PRO A 132 9.59 -11.54 6.56
C PRO A 132 9.69 -13.03 6.20
N HIS A 133 9.41 -13.90 7.17
CA HIS A 133 9.46 -15.35 7.00
C HIS A 133 8.16 -15.93 6.46
N GLU A 134 7.05 -15.20 6.60
CA GLU A 134 5.74 -15.58 6.09
C GLU A 134 5.65 -15.32 4.59
N GLU A 135 4.71 -16.00 3.94
CA GLU A 135 4.39 -15.68 2.56
C GLU A 135 3.55 -14.40 2.52
N GLY A 136 3.80 -13.59 1.50
CA GLY A 136 3.03 -12.40 1.22
C GLY A 136 3.48 -11.83 -0.12
N ARG A 137 2.67 -10.93 -0.67
CA ARG A 137 2.89 -10.43 -2.03
C ARG A 137 2.49 -8.96 -2.16
N TRP A 138 3.14 -8.30 -3.10
CA TRP A 138 2.75 -6.96 -3.54
C TRP A 138 1.56 -7.08 -4.50
N ILE A 139 0.46 -6.40 -4.17
CA ILE A 139 -0.76 -6.34 -4.97
C ILE A 139 -1.03 -4.90 -5.43
N GLY A 140 -1.95 -4.72 -6.38
CA GLY A 140 -2.39 -3.40 -6.81
C GLY A 140 -3.07 -2.62 -5.69
N ALA A 141 -2.94 -1.29 -5.69
CA ALA A 141 -3.56 -0.42 -4.68
C ALA A 141 -5.09 -0.61 -4.56
N LEU A 142 -5.79 -0.86 -5.67
CA LEU A 142 -7.24 -1.12 -5.71
C LEU A 142 -7.62 -2.58 -5.52
N GLU A 143 -6.64 -3.50 -5.53
CA GLU A 143 -6.90 -4.92 -5.35
C GLU A 143 -7.26 -5.19 -3.88
N ASP A 144 -8.25 -6.04 -3.64
CA ASP A 144 -8.60 -6.43 -2.27
C ASP A 144 -7.52 -7.36 -1.68
N ARG A 145 -7.17 -7.13 -0.41
CA ARG A 145 -6.29 -8.03 0.33
C ARG A 145 -6.99 -9.36 0.60
N GLU A 146 -6.25 -10.45 0.50
CA GLU A 146 -6.76 -11.76 0.87
C GLU A 146 -6.98 -11.83 2.38
N ARG A 147 -8.20 -12.19 2.78
CA ARG A 147 -8.51 -12.34 4.20
C ARG A 147 -7.99 -13.67 4.69
N ALA A 148 -7.41 -13.66 5.90
CA ALA A 148 -7.13 -14.89 6.62
C ALA A 148 -8.40 -15.76 6.65
N VAL A 149 -8.33 -16.95 6.06
CA VAL A 149 -9.34 -17.98 6.36
C VAL A 149 -9.05 -18.40 7.79
N PRO A 150 -9.95 -18.16 8.76
CA PRO A 150 -9.73 -18.61 10.13
C PRO A 150 -9.56 -20.12 10.09
N GLN A 151 -8.34 -20.60 10.35
CA GLN A 151 -8.10 -22.03 10.41
C GLN A 151 -8.84 -22.55 11.66
N PRO A 152 -9.70 -23.58 11.53
CA PRO A 152 -10.35 -24.15 12.69
C PRO A 152 -9.28 -24.67 13.63
N VAL A 153 -9.19 -24.05 14.80
CA VAL A 153 -8.27 -24.49 15.84
C VAL A 153 -8.73 -25.86 16.32
N ASP A 154 -7.94 -26.89 16.05
CA ASP A 154 -8.19 -28.22 16.62
C ASP A 154 -7.88 -28.19 18.12
N VAL A 155 -8.91 -27.85 18.89
CA VAL A 155 -8.85 -27.73 20.35
C VAL A 155 -8.45 -29.06 21.02
N ALA A 156 -8.66 -30.20 20.34
CA ALA A 156 -8.30 -31.51 20.86
C ALA A 156 -6.79 -31.79 20.76
N ALA A 157 -6.11 -31.20 19.76
CA ALA A 157 -4.66 -31.32 19.56
C ALA A 157 -3.84 -30.37 20.44
N LEU A 158 -4.46 -29.36 21.06
CA LEU A 158 -3.78 -28.40 21.93
C LEU A 158 -3.43 -29.02 23.29
N THR A 159 -2.21 -28.72 23.77
CA THR A 159 -1.81 -28.99 25.16
C THR A 159 -2.63 -28.13 26.13
N PRO A 160 -2.73 -28.51 27.42
CA PRO A 160 -3.46 -27.72 28.42
C PRO A 160 -3.00 -26.24 28.49
N ALA A 161 -1.69 -25.99 28.41
CA ALA A 161 -1.12 -24.64 28.44
C ALA A 161 -1.50 -23.81 27.20
N GLN A 162 -1.57 -24.44 26.02
CA GLN A 162 -1.98 -23.75 24.78
C GLN A 162 -3.48 -23.45 24.77
N ARG A 163 -4.32 -24.30 25.38
CA ARG A 163 -5.75 -24.01 25.55
C ARG A 163 -5.98 -22.84 26.50
N GLU A 164 -5.22 -22.77 27.59
CA GLU A 164 -5.33 -21.68 28.55
C GLU A 164 -4.90 -20.33 27.92
N ALA A 165 -3.84 -20.34 27.10
CA ALA A 165 -3.43 -19.16 26.33
C ALA A 165 -4.47 -18.74 25.27
N LEU A 166 -5.10 -19.70 24.58
CA LEU A 166 -6.17 -19.41 23.61
C LEU A 166 -7.42 -18.86 24.29
N LEU A 167 -7.81 -19.42 25.44
CA LEU A 167 -8.92 -18.92 26.24
C LEU A 167 -8.66 -17.50 26.75
N ALA A 168 -7.42 -17.21 27.18
CA ALA A 168 -7.03 -15.86 27.58
C ALA A 168 -7.09 -14.86 26.43
N GLN A 169 -6.68 -15.25 25.21
CA GLN A 169 -6.83 -14.43 24.01
C GLN A 169 -8.30 -14.15 23.67
N LEU A 170 -9.14 -15.19 23.66
CA LEU A 170 -10.58 -15.03 23.37
C LEU A 170 -11.30 -14.14 24.40
N GLN A 171 -10.91 -14.20 25.68
CA GLN A 171 -11.44 -13.32 26.72
C GLN A 171 -10.99 -11.86 26.54
N GLN A 172 -9.78 -11.61 26.06
CA GLN A 172 -9.32 -10.25 25.75
C GLN A 172 -10.06 -9.68 24.53
N THR A 173 -10.19 -10.45 23.44
CA THR A 173 -10.87 -10.00 22.22
C THR A 173 -12.39 -9.83 22.41
N GLY A 174 -13.03 -10.67 23.24
CA GLY A 174 -14.46 -10.56 23.55
C GLY A 174 -14.85 -9.39 24.46
N THR A 175 -13.88 -8.68 25.06
CA THR A 175 -14.15 -7.50 25.90
C THR A 175 -14.09 -6.19 25.11
N GLU A 176 -13.51 -6.18 23.90
CA GLU A 176 -13.43 -5.00 23.03
C GLU A 176 -14.66 -4.78 22.13
N GLU A 177 -15.55 -5.78 21.97
CA GLU A 177 -16.80 -5.63 21.18
C GLU A 177 -18.01 -5.12 21.99
N VAL A 178 -17.84 -4.86 23.30
CA VAL A 178 -18.90 -4.29 24.15
C VAL A 178 -18.36 -3.10 24.93
N GLY A 179 -18.12 -1.99 24.24
CA GLY A 179 -17.71 -0.71 24.81
C GLY A 179 -18.17 0.46 23.98
#